data_AF-A0A099L5F0-F1
#
_entry.id   AF-A0A099L5F0-F1
#
_cell.length_a   1.000
_cell.length_b   1.000
_cell.length_c   1.000
_cell.angle_alpha   90.00
_cell.angle_beta   90.00
_cell.angle_gamma   90.00
#
_symmetry.space_group_name_H-M   'P 1'
#
loop_
_entity.id
_entity.type
_entity.pdbx_description
1 polymer ?
#
loop_
_entity_poly.entity_id
_entity_poly.type
_entity_poly.pdbx_seq_one_letter_code
_entity_poly.pdbx_strand_id
1 'polypeptide(L)'
;MTYKLLLSSTLVILLTACGSDDKSTEQQTSLPPTPSVTTLTGVFLDSAVKGLNYKTASQSGQTNELGEFSFQADEMITFSIGAIELPSTLAALYITPLEVYQTNNINQIEVVNLLRLLQSLDLDGDASNGIEITESVHQLAANLSIDFSATDFEQQIAELISLSGAANQELVPVTMAIEHFQLTLNQISNDNLTRCTTTHGKIGHSGFFNTFHHNVSGKATIIDDCTIEITQFSYDGGGPDVYFYGAIDHQYAESAAFAIGQQINGQSYDNASITLKLPQNKSLDDLNGLSVWCVDFSANFGQMEFTQ
;
A
#
# COMPACT_ATOMS: atom_id res chain seq x y z
N MET A 1 -32.89 59.25 25.32
CA MET A 1 -34.26 59.63 24.91
C MET A 1 -34.19 60.42 23.62
N THR A 2 -35.08 60.10 22.67
CA THR A 2 -35.54 60.89 21.50
C THR A 2 -34.50 61.21 20.40
N TYR A 3 -34.41 60.46 19.29
CA TYR A 3 -35.23 60.40 18.04
C TYR A 3 -35.35 61.71 17.24
N LYS A 4 -34.96 61.64 15.94
CA LYS A 4 -35.60 62.20 14.70
C LYS A 4 -34.54 62.18 13.55
N LEU A 5 -34.62 61.37 12.48
CA LEU A 5 -35.53 61.38 11.30
C LEU A 5 -35.71 62.80 10.72
N LEU A 6 -35.61 63.13 9.43
CA LEU A 6 -35.78 62.40 8.15
C LEU A 6 -35.63 63.40 6.95
N LEU A 7 -35.75 62.87 5.72
CA LEU A 7 -36.06 63.51 4.39
C LEU A 7 -34.88 64.14 3.61
N SER A 8 -34.40 63.56 2.50
CA SER A 8 -35.01 63.34 1.16
C SER A 8 -34.91 64.55 0.23
N SER A 9 -34.16 64.43 -0.88
CA SER A 9 -34.59 64.96 -2.18
C SER A 9 -33.80 64.36 -3.35
N THR A 10 -34.53 63.68 -4.22
CA THR A 10 -34.16 63.23 -5.57
C THR A 10 -34.08 64.40 -6.56
N LEU A 11 -33.11 64.38 -7.48
CA LEU A 11 -33.23 65.10 -8.76
C LEU A 11 -32.51 64.34 -9.89
N VAL A 12 -33.31 63.89 -10.86
CA VAL A 12 -32.89 63.26 -12.11
C VAL A 12 -32.87 64.33 -13.20
N ILE A 13 -31.75 64.47 -13.92
CA ILE A 13 -31.72 65.13 -15.24
C ILE A 13 -30.82 64.29 -16.17
N LEU A 14 -31.45 63.73 -17.20
CA LEU A 14 -30.84 63.14 -18.39
C LEU A 14 -30.50 64.25 -19.38
N LEU A 15 -29.27 64.29 -19.89
CA LEU A 15 -28.94 64.86 -21.21
C LEU A 15 -27.78 64.07 -21.83
N THR A 16 -28.08 63.49 -22.99
CA THR A 16 -27.18 62.76 -23.89
C THR A 16 -26.31 63.73 -24.70
N ALA A 17 -25.01 63.44 -24.85
CA ALA A 17 -24.18 63.98 -25.91
C ALA A 17 -23.15 62.94 -26.39
N CYS A 18 -23.23 62.67 -27.70
CA CYS A 18 -22.32 61.96 -28.60
C CYS A 18 -20.92 62.62 -28.62
N GLY A 19 -19.77 62.01 -28.87
CA GLY A 19 -19.35 60.68 -29.32
C GLY A 19 -17.87 60.76 -29.76
N SER A 20 -17.12 59.65 -29.66
CA SER A 20 -16.00 59.29 -30.53
C SER A 20 -15.47 57.92 -30.09
N ASP A 21 -15.35 57.02 -31.08
CA ASP A 21 -14.82 55.67 -30.95
C ASP A 21 -13.37 55.67 -30.46
N ASP A 22 -13.09 54.87 -29.42
CA ASP A 22 -11.88 54.05 -29.38
C ASP A 22 -12.12 52.83 -28.47
N LYS A 23 -12.14 51.65 -29.10
CA LYS A 23 -12.27 50.36 -28.41
C LYS A 23 -10.92 49.98 -27.81
N SER A 24 -10.79 50.13 -26.50
CA SER A 24 -9.79 49.40 -25.72
C SER A 24 -10.47 48.79 -24.50
N THR A 25 -10.83 47.51 -24.67
CA THR A 25 -11.38 46.64 -23.64
C THR A 25 -10.30 46.42 -22.58
N GLU A 26 -10.42 47.09 -21.43
CA GLU A 26 -9.63 46.75 -20.25
C GLU A 26 -10.08 45.37 -19.75
N GLN A 27 -9.38 44.34 -20.21
CA GLN A 27 -9.48 43.00 -19.66
C GLN A 27 -9.00 43.05 -18.21
N GLN A 28 -9.92 42.83 -17.28
CA GLN A 28 -9.60 42.29 -15.97
C GLN A 28 -8.77 41.03 -16.18
N THR A 29 -7.47 41.16 -16.01
CA THR A 29 -6.53 40.05 -15.93
C THR A 29 -6.81 39.38 -14.59
N SER A 30 -7.71 38.39 -14.61
CA SER A 30 -7.72 37.37 -13.57
C SER A 30 -6.32 36.76 -13.56
N LEU A 31 -5.63 36.86 -12.42
CA LEU A 31 -4.38 36.14 -12.20
C LEU A 31 -4.63 34.67 -12.56
N PRO A 32 -3.72 34.00 -13.30
CA PRO A 32 -3.84 32.57 -13.52
C PRO A 32 -3.97 31.88 -12.17
N PRO A 33 -4.83 30.84 -12.03
CA PRO A 33 -4.91 30.10 -10.79
C PRO A 33 -3.51 29.62 -10.43
N THR A 34 -3.05 29.98 -9.24
CA THR A 34 -1.83 29.43 -8.64
C THR A 34 -1.87 27.91 -8.81
N PRO A 35 -0.79 27.24 -9.28
CA PRO A 35 -0.81 25.79 -9.42
C PRO A 35 -1.24 25.17 -8.08
N SER A 36 -2.37 24.47 -8.09
CA SER A 36 -2.89 23.76 -6.94
C SER A 36 -1.90 22.67 -6.57
N VAL A 37 -1.06 22.92 -5.57
CA VAL A 37 -0.12 21.91 -5.07
C VAL A 37 -0.96 20.78 -4.48
N THR A 38 -0.91 19.62 -5.11
CA THR A 38 -1.76 18.48 -4.75
C THR A 38 -1.13 17.74 -3.58
N THR A 39 -1.78 17.77 -2.42
CA THR A 39 -1.42 16.91 -1.30
C THR A 39 -1.84 15.47 -1.61
N LEU A 40 -0.91 14.54 -1.44
CA LEU A 40 -1.07 13.10 -1.57
C LEU A 40 -1.14 12.46 -0.18
N THR A 41 -1.76 11.29 -0.12
CA THR A 41 -1.81 10.44 1.07
C THR A 41 -0.99 9.20 0.81
N GLY A 42 -0.01 8.92 1.67
CA GLY A 42 0.76 7.68 1.69
C GLY A 42 0.47 6.90 2.95
N VAL A 43 0.97 5.67 3.04
CA VAL A 43 0.76 4.77 4.19
C VAL A 43 2.09 4.19 4.65
N PHE A 44 2.35 4.18 5.97
CA PHE A 44 3.49 3.48 6.55
C PHE A 44 3.10 2.06 7.00
N LEU A 45 3.83 1.04 6.57
CA LEU A 45 3.42 -0.36 6.70
C LEU A 45 4.49 -1.31 7.27
N ASP A 46 4.13 -1.90 8.41
CA ASP A 46 4.49 -3.18 9.01
C ASP A 46 3.18 -3.64 9.70
N SER A 47 2.16 -4.00 8.92
CA SER A 47 0.75 -3.60 9.12
C SER A 47 0.54 -2.07 9.18
N ALA A 48 -0.70 -1.60 9.16
CA ALA A 48 -0.98 -0.18 9.36
C ALA A 48 -0.40 0.31 10.70
N VAL A 49 0.59 1.20 10.66
CA VAL A 49 1.23 1.72 11.87
C VAL A 49 0.61 3.06 12.25
N LYS A 50 -0.18 3.08 13.32
CA LYS A 50 -0.79 4.28 13.92
C LYS A 50 0.17 4.93 14.92
N GLY A 51 0.22 6.26 14.90
CA GLY A 51 0.93 7.05 15.91
C GLY A 51 2.37 7.42 15.57
N LEU A 52 2.95 6.95 14.45
CA LEU A 52 4.28 7.42 14.02
C LEU A 52 4.24 8.92 13.72
N ASN A 53 5.12 9.69 14.35
CA ASN A 53 5.32 11.08 13.96
C ASN A 53 5.92 11.11 12.55
N TYR A 54 5.51 12.05 11.72
CA TYR A 54 6.13 12.28 10.42
C TYR A 54 6.32 13.77 10.13
N LYS A 55 7.32 14.07 9.29
CA LYS A 55 7.60 15.43 8.82
C LYS A 55 8.13 15.41 7.38
N THR A 56 7.58 16.27 6.55
CA THR A 56 8.07 16.61 5.20
C THR A 56 8.43 18.10 5.15
N ALA A 57 8.77 18.61 3.96
CA ALA A 57 9.01 20.04 3.77
C ALA A 57 7.74 20.88 3.98
N SER A 58 6.56 20.35 3.66
CA SER A 58 5.28 21.05 3.74
C SER A 58 4.29 20.48 4.76
N GLN A 59 4.45 19.22 5.20
CA GLN A 59 3.52 18.51 6.08
C GLN A 59 4.18 18.01 7.36
N SER A 60 3.40 17.82 8.41
CA SER A 60 3.81 17.10 9.61
C SER A 60 2.59 16.63 10.39
N GLY A 61 2.71 15.52 11.11
CA GLY A 61 1.63 15.00 11.94
C GLY A 61 1.98 13.64 12.53
N GLN A 62 0.94 12.87 12.86
CA GLN A 62 1.04 11.46 13.22
C GLN A 62 0.27 10.62 12.21
N THR A 63 0.74 9.40 11.95
CA THR A 63 -0.01 8.43 11.15
C THR A 63 -1.32 8.05 11.84
N ASN A 64 -2.40 7.91 11.07
CA ASN A 64 -3.71 7.54 11.61
C ASN A 64 -3.90 6.02 11.77
N GLU A 65 -5.11 5.57 12.11
CA GLU A 65 -5.45 4.14 12.29
C GLU A 65 -5.17 3.28 11.06
N LEU A 66 -5.16 3.88 9.86
CA LEU A 66 -4.84 3.20 8.60
C LEU A 66 -3.35 3.34 8.23
N GLY A 67 -2.52 3.93 9.09
CA GLY A 67 -1.11 4.21 8.82
C GLY A 67 -0.87 5.42 7.91
N GLU A 68 -1.89 6.23 7.62
CA GLU A 68 -1.82 7.26 6.60
C GLU A 68 -1.06 8.52 7.05
N PHE A 69 -0.25 9.08 6.15
CA PHE A 69 0.41 10.36 6.28
C PHE A 69 0.19 11.23 5.03
N SER A 70 0.31 12.55 5.17
CA SER A 70 0.16 13.51 4.06
C SER A 70 1.51 14.00 3.56
N PHE A 71 1.67 14.16 2.24
CA PHE A 71 2.89 14.66 1.62
C PHE A 71 2.61 15.35 0.27
N GLN A 72 3.60 15.99 -0.34
CA GLN A 72 3.56 16.44 -1.73
C GLN A 72 4.61 15.67 -2.56
N ALA A 73 4.37 15.55 -3.87
CA ALA A 73 5.30 14.86 -4.77
C ALA A 73 6.73 15.42 -4.64
N ASP A 74 7.72 14.52 -4.72
CA ASP A 74 9.16 14.80 -4.63
C ASP A 74 9.66 15.31 -3.25
N GLU A 75 8.83 15.29 -2.21
CA GLU A 75 9.29 15.60 -0.85
C GLU A 75 10.04 14.43 -0.20
N MET A 76 11.04 14.78 0.61
CA MET A 76 11.60 13.84 1.58
C MET A 76 10.71 13.79 2.83
N ILE A 77 10.58 12.61 3.42
CA ILE A 77 9.87 12.37 4.66
C ILE A 77 10.82 11.79 5.71
N THR A 78 10.57 12.11 6.97
CA THR A 78 11.24 11.53 8.13
C THR A 78 10.16 11.10 9.13
N PHE A 79 10.24 9.86 9.60
CA PHE A 79 9.35 9.33 10.64
C PHE A 79 10.07 9.28 11.99
N SER A 80 9.34 9.37 13.10
CA SER A 80 9.93 9.26 14.43
C SER A 80 8.98 8.74 15.52
N ILE A 81 9.59 8.22 16.60
CA ILE A 81 8.94 7.87 17.86
C ILE A 81 9.64 8.67 18.97
N GLY A 82 8.99 9.68 19.53
CA GLY A 82 9.65 10.66 20.40
C GLY A 82 10.86 11.31 19.70
N ALA A 83 12.05 11.15 20.26
CA ALA A 83 13.32 11.61 19.67
C ALA A 83 14.04 10.56 18.81
N ILE A 84 13.49 9.35 18.69
CA ILE A 84 14.02 8.30 17.82
C ILE A 84 13.62 8.63 16.38
N GLU A 85 14.51 9.27 15.63
CA GLU A 85 14.31 9.58 14.21
C GLU A 85 14.78 8.42 13.33
N LEU A 86 13.94 8.02 12.36
CA LEU A 86 14.32 7.09 11.30
C LEU A 86 15.07 7.83 10.18
N PRO A 87 15.85 7.13 9.34
CA PRO A 87 16.44 7.73 8.15
C PRO A 87 15.41 8.43 7.26
N SER A 88 15.81 9.55 6.66
CA SER A 88 14.95 10.24 5.71
C SER A 88 14.92 9.50 4.36
N THR A 89 13.73 9.35 3.79
CA THR A 89 13.49 8.70 2.50
C THR A 89 12.56 9.53 1.63
N LEU A 90 12.45 9.19 0.33
CA LEU A 90 11.53 9.86 -0.58
C LEU A 90 10.09 9.49 -0.19
N ALA A 91 9.21 10.48 -0.07
CA ALA A 91 7.81 10.23 0.23
C ALA A 91 7.13 9.49 -0.93
N ALA A 92 6.38 8.43 -0.59
CA ALA A 92 5.73 7.54 -1.55
C ALA A 92 4.34 7.13 -1.04
N LEU A 93 3.54 6.51 -1.90
CA LEU A 93 2.20 6.00 -1.50
C LEU A 93 2.29 4.87 -0.47
N TYR A 94 3.37 4.10 -0.50
CA TYR A 94 3.66 3.04 0.45
C TYR A 94 5.10 3.21 0.93
N ILE A 95 5.29 3.25 2.24
CA ILE A 95 6.60 3.24 2.86
C ILE A 95 6.61 2.12 3.88
N THR A 96 7.54 1.19 3.72
CA THR A 96 7.84 0.16 4.69
C THR A 96 9.22 0.40 5.28
N PRO A 97 9.64 -0.36 6.31
CA PRO A 97 11.04 -0.42 6.75
C PRO A 97 12.06 -0.63 5.62
N LEU A 98 11.70 -1.28 4.52
CA LEU A 98 12.56 -1.42 3.34
C LEU A 98 12.82 -0.10 2.62
N GLU A 99 11.79 0.72 2.40
CA GLU A 99 11.92 2.05 1.78
C GLU A 99 12.67 3.04 2.69
N VAL A 100 12.49 2.94 4.01
CA VAL A 100 13.22 3.76 4.98
C VAL A 100 14.73 3.51 4.88
N TYR A 101 15.14 2.23 4.82
CA TYR A 101 16.55 1.85 4.72
C TYR A 101 17.06 1.66 3.29
N GLN A 102 16.23 1.93 2.28
CA GLN A 102 16.55 1.86 0.86
C GLN A 102 17.16 0.51 0.45
N THR A 103 16.52 -0.58 0.88
CA THR A 103 17.01 -1.96 0.72
C THR A 103 15.88 -2.90 0.33
N ASN A 104 16.22 -4.02 -0.31
CA ASN A 104 15.27 -5.11 -0.59
C ASN A 104 15.49 -6.32 0.33
N ASN A 105 16.45 -6.22 1.27
CA ASN A 105 16.80 -7.33 2.15
C ASN A 105 16.03 -7.23 3.47
N ILE A 106 14.98 -8.02 3.61
CA ILE A 106 14.19 -8.14 4.85
C ILE A 106 15.03 -8.60 6.07
N ASN A 107 16.19 -9.21 5.84
CA ASN A 107 17.11 -9.68 6.88
C ASN A 107 18.23 -8.68 7.20
N GLN A 108 18.18 -7.47 6.62
CA GLN A 108 19.13 -6.42 6.98
C GLN A 108 18.91 -6.00 8.44
N ILE A 109 20.00 -5.84 9.21
CA ILE A 109 19.94 -5.66 10.67
C ILE A 109 19.08 -4.46 11.08
N GLU A 110 19.20 -3.33 10.37
CA GLU A 110 18.44 -2.13 10.69
C GLU A 110 16.94 -2.29 10.40
N VAL A 111 16.59 -3.02 9.33
CA VAL A 111 15.21 -3.37 8.99
C VAL A 111 14.64 -4.27 10.09
N VAL A 112 15.34 -5.35 10.44
CA VAL A 112 14.92 -6.29 11.48
C VAL A 112 14.71 -5.58 12.82
N ASN A 113 15.64 -4.72 13.23
CA ASN A 113 15.53 -4.00 14.49
C ASN A 113 14.39 -2.97 14.49
N LEU A 114 14.10 -2.33 13.34
CA LEU A 114 12.91 -1.48 13.21
C LEU A 114 11.61 -2.30 13.33
N LEU A 115 11.50 -3.44 12.63
CA LEU A 115 10.33 -4.32 12.72
C LEU A 115 10.09 -4.80 14.16
N ARG A 116 11.15 -5.27 14.82
CA ARG A 116 11.08 -5.70 16.22
C ARG A 116 10.61 -4.56 17.12
N LEU A 117 11.13 -3.34 16.95
CA LEU A 117 10.70 -2.19 17.74
C LEU A 117 9.21 -1.88 17.55
N LEU A 118 8.76 -1.77 16.31
CA LEU A 118 7.37 -1.44 15.98
C LEU A 118 6.40 -2.45 16.59
N GLN A 119 6.61 -3.75 16.31
CA GLN A 119 5.72 -4.82 16.80
C GLN A 119 5.76 -5.00 18.32
N SER A 120 6.88 -4.65 18.98
CA SER A 120 6.96 -4.69 20.44
C SER A 120 6.28 -3.52 21.13
N LEU A 121 6.15 -2.39 20.45
CA LEU A 121 5.47 -1.20 20.97
C LEU A 121 3.96 -1.23 20.76
N ASP A 122 3.47 -2.22 20.02
CA ASP A 122 2.05 -2.39 19.74
C ASP A 122 1.23 -2.57 21.01
N LEU A 123 0.18 -1.77 21.15
CA LEU A 123 -0.58 -1.62 22.40
C LEU A 123 -1.19 -2.94 22.88
N ASP A 124 -1.79 -3.72 21.97
CA ASP A 124 -2.43 -4.99 22.30
C ASP A 124 -1.53 -6.22 22.02
N GLY A 125 -0.41 -6.01 21.34
CA GLY A 125 0.59 -7.02 21.02
C GLY A 125 0.20 -7.95 19.87
N ASP A 126 -0.86 -7.61 19.12
CA ASP A 126 -1.31 -8.32 17.93
C ASP A 126 -1.11 -7.47 16.67
N ALA A 127 0.14 -7.46 16.19
CA ALA A 127 0.52 -6.72 14.99
C ALA A 127 -0.26 -7.11 13.73
N SER A 128 -1.01 -8.22 13.71
CA SER A 128 -1.83 -8.63 12.56
C SER A 128 -3.07 -7.75 12.36
N ASN A 129 -3.50 -7.01 13.39
CA ASN A 129 -4.68 -6.16 13.35
C ASN A 129 -4.36 -4.65 13.20
N GLY A 130 -3.08 -4.31 13.10
CA GLY A 130 -2.54 -2.95 13.12
C GLY A 130 -1.37 -2.88 14.11
N ILE A 131 -0.64 -1.77 14.12
CA ILE A 131 0.33 -1.47 15.17
C ILE A 131 -0.03 -0.11 15.76
N GLU A 132 -0.33 -0.04 17.05
CA GLU A 132 -0.64 1.22 17.74
C GLU A 132 0.51 1.68 18.65
N ILE A 133 1.17 2.77 18.24
CA ILE A 133 2.17 3.46 19.06
C ILE A 133 1.47 4.59 19.84
N THR A 134 1.50 4.49 21.17
CA THR A 134 0.79 5.44 22.04
C THR A 134 1.60 6.69 22.35
N GLU A 135 0.92 7.80 22.67
CA GLU A 135 1.57 9.06 23.08
C GLU A 135 2.51 8.88 24.30
N SER A 136 2.20 7.95 25.21
CA SER A 136 3.12 7.61 26.33
C SER A 136 4.46 7.07 25.85
N VAL A 137 4.48 6.29 24.76
CA VAL A 137 5.72 5.80 24.15
C VAL A 137 6.54 6.97 23.59
N HIS A 138 5.90 7.96 22.94
CA HIS A 138 6.61 9.16 22.48
C HIS A 138 7.25 9.95 23.62
N GLN A 139 6.56 10.04 24.76
CA GLN A 139 7.09 10.72 25.96
C GLN A 139 8.28 9.98 26.57
N LEU A 140 8.22 8.65 26.64
CA LEU A 140 9.33 7.81 27.10
C LEU A 140 10.53 7.91 26.15
N ALA A 141 10.27 8.00 24.85
CA ALA A 141 11.29 8.11 23.82
C ALA A 141 11.84 9.53 23.60
N ALA A 142 11.39 10.54 24.36
CA ALA A 142 11.71 11.94 24.11
C ALA A 142 13.21 12.32 24.23
N ASN A 143 14.02 11.45 24.84
CA ASN A 143 15.47 11.65 24.97
C ASN A 143 16.29 10.41 24.54
N LEU A 144 15.65 9.46 23.86
CA LEU A 144 16.34 8.24 23.41
C LEU A 144 17.02 8.48 22.07
N SER A 145 18.24 7.99 21.95
CA SER A 145 18.98 7.87 20.70
C SER A 145 19.28 6.40 20.51
N ILE A 146 18.85 5.85 19.37
CA ILE A 146 18.97 4.44 19.05
C ILE A 146 19.82 4.29 17.79
N ASP A 147 20.76 3.36 17.83
CA ASP A 147 21.47 2.87 16.65
C ASP A 147 20.88 1.51 16.25
N PHE A 148 20.06 1.50 15.19
CA PHE A 148 19.43 0.28 14.67
C PHE A 148 20.41 -0.74 14.10
N SER A 149 21.67 -0.35 13.87
CA SER A 149 22.73 -1.26 13.40
C SER A 149 23.54 -1.88 14.55
N ALA A 150 23.34 -1.39 15.78
CA ALA A 150 24.17 -1.76 16.91
C ALA A 150 23.89 -3.18 17.41
N THR A 151 24.95 -3.88 17.81
CA THR A 151 24.84 -5.22 18.40
C THR A 151 24.19 -5.24 19.78
N ASP A 152 24.13 -4.09 20.45
CA ASP A 152 23.47 -3.90 21.74
C ASP A 152 22.10 -3.21 21.63
N PHE A 153 21.48 -3.24 20.45
CA PHE A 153 20.17 -2.65 20.18
C PHE A 153 19.11 -3.02 21.23
N GLU A 154 19.06 -4.29 21.65
CA GLU A 154 18.09 -4.78 22.64
C GLU A 154 18.27 -4.09 24.00
N GLN A 155 19.52 -3.81 24.41
CA GLN A 155 19.82 -3.08 25.63
C GLN A 155 19.45 -1.60 25.50
N GLN A 156 19.58 -1.00 24.31
CA GLN A 156 19.20 0.40 24.08
C GLN A 156 17.69 0.64 24.24
N ILE A 157 16.87 -0.36 23.92
CA ILE A 157 15.39 -0.25 23.90
C ILE A 157 14.70 -0.95 25.08
N ALA A 158 15.42 -1.72 25.90
CA ALA A 158 14.84 -2.53 26.97
C ALA A 158 13.96 -1.73 27.95
N GLU A 159 14.42 -0.55 28.36
CA GLU A 159 13.65 0.32 29.26
C GLU A 159 12.39 0.86 28.56
N LEU A 160 12.49 1.24 27.29
CA LEU A 160 11.34 1.72 26.52
C LEU A 160 10.26 0.65 26.42
N ILE A 161 10.62 -0.58 26.04
CA ILE A 161 9.66 -1.69 25.92
C ILE A 161 9.03 -2.00 27.28
N SER A 162 9.85 -2.12 28.33
CA SER A 162 9.35 -2.44 29.69
C SER A 162 8.41 -1.38 30.26
N LEU A 163 8.52 -0.12 29.85
CA LEU A 163 7.72 1.01 30.35
C LEU A 163 6.62 1.46 29.37
N SER A 164 6.60 0.93 28.15
CA SER A 164 5.73 1.36 27.04
C SER A 164 4.24 1.28 27.37
N GLY A 165 3.84 0.35 28.24
CA GLY A 165 2.45 0.00 28.49
C GLY A 165 1.84 -0.93 27.42
N ALA A 166 2.64 -1.36 26.44
CA ALA A 166 2.28 -2.37 25.45
C ALA A 166 2.11 -3.76 26.08
N ALA A 167 1.40 -4.65 25.39
CA ALA A 167 1.25 -6.04 25.82
C ALA A 167 2.58 -6.80 25.80
N ASN A 168 3.45 -6.49 24.84
CA ASN A 168 4.79 -7.04 24.74
C ASN A 168 5.71 -6.36 25.78
N GLN A 169 6.21 -7.14 26.75
CA GLN A 169 7.15 -6.66 27.79
C GLN A 169 8.62 -6.89 27.43
N GLU A 170 8.86 -7.57 26.31
CA GLU A 170 10.17 -7.88 25.77
C GLU A 170 10.15 -7.66 24.26
N LEU A 171 11.33 -7.55 23.65
CA LEU A 171 11.47 -7.33 22.23
C LEU A 171 11.00 -8.58 21.46
N VAL A 172 10.05 -8.40 20.54
CA VAL A 172 9.54 -9.46 19.65
C VAL A 172 10.72 -10.22 19.00
N PRO A 173 10.69 -11.57 18.97
CA PRO A 173 11.76 -12.36 18.36
C PRO A 173 11.95 -12.02 16.87
N VAL A 174 13.20 -12.07 16.40
CA VAL A 174 13.58 -11.78 15.01
C VAL A 174 12.70 -12.52 14.00
N THR A 175 12.51 -13.83 14.18
CA THR A 175 11.72 -14.65 13.25
C THR A 175 10.26 -14.20 13.16
N MET A 176 9.62 -13.91 14.31
CA MET A 176 8.24 -13.44 14.35
C MET A 176 8.09 -12.10 13.64
N ALA A 177 9.02 -11.18 13.88
CA ALA A 177 9.01 -9.86 13.27
C ALA A 177 9.13 -9.93 11.73
N ILE A 178 10.01 -10.79 11.24
CA ILE A 178 10.21 -10.99 9.80
C ILE A 178 9.00 -11.70 9.17
N GLU A 179 8.45 -12.74 9.80
CA GLU A 179 7.30 -13.48 9.27
C GLU A 179 6.06 -12.58 9.14
N HIS A 180 5.78 -11.78 10.17
CA HIS A 180 4.70 -10.79 10.13
C HIS A 180 4.92 -9.76 9.03
N PHE A 181 6.13 -9.22 8.91
CA PHE A 181 6.44 -8.24 7.87
C PHE A 181 6.30 -8.82 6.46
N GLN A 182 6.67 -10.08 6.25
CA GLN A 182 6.45 -10.77 4.98
C GLN A 182 4.96 -10.86 4.62
N LEU A 183 4.07 -11.08 5.59
CA LEU A 183 2.63 -11.03 5.36
C LEU A 183 2.17 -9.63 4.92
N THR A 184 2.71 -8.59 5.54
CA THR A 184 2.48 -7.20 5.14
C THR A 184 2.94 -6.95 3.71
N LEU A 185 4.16 -7.36 3.35
CA LEU A 185 4.66 -7.22 1.97
C LEU A 185 3.81 -8.00 0.97
N ASN A 186 3.27 -9.15 1.33
CA ASN A 186 2.34 -9.90 0.49
C ASN A 186 1.00 -9.14 0.33
N GLN A 187 0.49 -8.51 1.39
CA GLN A 187 -0.72 -7.68 1.36
C GLN A 187 -0.51 -6.41 0.55
N ILE A 188 0.57 -5.67 0.75
CA ILE A 188 0.96 -4.53 -0.09
C ILE A 188 1.12 -4.98 -1.51
N SER A 189 1.80 -6.10 -1.72
CA SER A 189 1.96 -6.67 -3.05
C SER A 189 0.60 -6.90 -3.68
N ASN A 190 -0.43 -7.30 -2.91
CA ASN A 190 -1.86 -7.47 -3.25
C ASN A 190 -2.67 -6.15 -3.40
N ASP A 191 -2.33 -5.08 -2.67
CA ASP A 191 -3.04 -3.80 -2.66
C ASP A 191 -2.47 -2.78 -3.67
N ASN A 192 -1.15 -2.76 -3.91
CA ASN A 192 -0.47 -2.00 -4.99
C ASN A 192 -0.96 -2.38 -6.39
N LEU A 193 -1.77 -3.42 -6.46
CA LEU A 193 -2.41 -3.97 -7.62
C LEU A 193 -3.66 -3.17 -8.03
N THR A 194 -4.00 -2.08 -7.34
CA THR A 194 -5.11 -1.18 -7.71
C THR A 194 -4.79 -0.16 -8.82
N ARG A 195 -3.56 -0.07 -9.34
CA ARG A 195 -3.28 0.61 -10.63
C ARG A 195 -2.24 -0.11 -11.46
N CYS A 196 -2.65 -1.20 -12.12
CA CYS A 196 -1.85 -1.63 -13.26
C CYS A 196 -2.07 -0.74 -14.48
N THR A 197 -1.01 -0.56 -15.25
CA THR A 197 -1.09 0.03 -16.58
C THR A 197 -1.81 -0.94 -17.54
N THR A 198 -2.23 -0.44 -18.70
CA THR A 198 -2.92 -1.24 -19.72
C THR A 198 -2.17 -1.15 -21.06
N THR A 199 -0.87 -1.46 -21.04
CA THR A 199 0.03 -1.25 -22.18
C THR A 199 0.52 -2.55 -22.84
N HIS A 200 0.40 -3.68 -22.17
CA HIS A 200 0.92 -4.96 -22.62
C HIS A 200 0.11 -5.55 -23.78
N GLY A 201 0.79 -6.17 -24.75
CA GLY A 201 0.15 -6.75 -25.94
C GLY A 201 -0.73 -7.97 -25.66
N LYS A 202 -0.67 -8.54 -24.46
CA LYS A 202 -1.48 -9.71 -24.02
C LYS A 202 -2.81 -9.32 -23.35
N ILE A 203 -3.11 -8.04 -23.19
CA ILE A 203 -4.39 -7.61 -22.62
C ILE A 203 -5.54 -8.12 -23.50
N GLY A 204 -6.56 -8.70 -22.87
CA GLY A 204 -7.70 -9.31 -23.54
C GLY A 204 -7.47 -10.78 -23.94
N HIS A 205 -6.23 -11.28 -23.92
CA HIS A 205 -6.01 -12.71 -24.13
C HIS A 205 -6.73 -13.51 -23.05
N SER A 206 -7.28 -14.65 -23.43
CA SER A 206 -8.06 -15.49 -22.52
C SER A 206 -7.97 -16.96 -22.88
N GLY A 207 -8.45 -17.82 -21.98
CA GLY A 207 -8.58 -19.25 -22.21
C GLY A 207 -9.43 -19.92 -21.14
N PHE A 208 -9.83 -21.16 -21.41
CA PHE A 208 -10.63 -21.97 -20.50
C PHE A 208 -9.78 -23.06 -19.85
N PHE A 209 -9.98 -23.29 -18.55
CA PHE A 209 -9.35 -24.40 -17.86
C PHE A 209 -9.84 -25.74 -18.41
N ASN A 210 -8.89 -26.59 -18.76
CA ASN A 210 -9.12 -28.02 -18.96
C ASN A 210 -9.00 -28.72 -17.62
N THR A 211 -10.05 -29.42 -17.22
CA THR A 211 -10.09 -30.16 -15.96
C THR A 211 -9.24 -31.42 -16.04
N PHE A 212 -8.36 -31.62 -15.04
CA PHE A 212 -7.67 -32.89 -14.82
C PHE A 212 -8.13 -33.57 -13.54
N HIS A 213 -8.27 -32.80 -12.46
CA HIS A 213 -8.74 -33.23 -11.16
C HIS A 213 -9.57 -32.14 -10.50
N HIS A 214 -10.28 -32.50 -9.42
CA HIS A 214 -10.90 -31.54 -8.50
C HIS A 214 -11.88 -30.53 -9.13
N ASN A 215 -12.50 -30.89 -10.26
CA ASN A 215 -13.49 -30.09 -10.96
C ASN A 215 -13.02 -28.68 -11.37
N VAL A 216 -11.70 -28.48 -11.55
CA VAL A 216 -11.13 -27.20 -11.97
C VAL A 216 -11.69 -26.80 -13.33
N SER A 217 -12.40 -25.68 -13.37
CA SER A 217 -12.99 -25.09 -14.58
C SER A 217 -13.09 -23.57 -14.44
N GLY A 218 -13.38 -22.88 -15.53
CA GLY A 218 -13.52 -21.42 -15.58
C GLY A 218 -12.78 -20.80 -16.76
N LYS A 219 -12.97 -19.50 -16.95
CA LYS A 219 -12.30 -18.70 -17.99
C LYS A 219 -11.39 -17.68 -17.35
N ALA A 220 -10.09 -17.72 -17.64
CA ALA A 220 -9.16 -16.66 -17.25
C ALA A 220 -8.95 -15.67 -18.39
N THR A 221 -8.89 -14.38 -18.06
CA THR A 221 -8.73 -13.25 -19.00
C THR A 221 -7.74 -12.26 -18.43
N ILE A 222 -6.75 -11.83 -19.22
CA ILE A 222 -5.83 -10.74 -18.82
C ILE A 222 -6.58 -9.41 -19.00
N ILE A 223 -6.76 -8.64 -17.92
CA ILE A 223 -7.55 -7.40 -17.95
C ILE A 223 -6.68 -6.13 -17.89
N ASP A 224 -5.45 -6.23 -17.40
CA ASP A 224 -4.43 -5.18 -17.42
C ASP A 224 -3.02 -5.80 -17.30
N ASP A 225 -1.95 -4.98 -17.20
CA ASP A 225 -0.54 -5.43 -17.25
C ASP A 225 -0.11 -6.37 -16.12
N CYS A 226 -0.94 -6.53 -15.08
CA CYS A 226 -0.64 -7.42 -13.97
C CYS A 226 -1.89 -8.12 -13.39
N THR A 227 -3.10 -7.89 -13.90
CA THR A 227 -4.34 -8.55 -13.45
C THR A 227 -4.86 -9.58 -14.44
N ILE A 228 -5.25 -10.72 -13.89
CA ILE A 228 -5.99 -11.77 -14.56
C ILE A 228 -7.32 -11.97 -13.83
N GLU A 229 -8.44 -11.82 -14.53
CA GLU A 229 -9.76 -12.17 -14.01
C GLU A 229 -10.11 -13.61 -14.41
N ILE A 230 -10.51 -14.43 -13.45
CA ILE A 230 -11.10 -15.75 -13.67
C ILE A 230 -12.59 -15.68 -13.37
N THR A 231 -13.41 -16.04 -14.35
CA THR A 231 -14.87 -16.09 -14.21
C THR A 231 -15.37 -17.52 -14.34
N GLN A 232 -16.53 -17.80 -13.75
CA GLN A 232 -17.15 -19.14 -13.74
C GLN A 232 -16.21 -20.19 -13.16
N PHE A 233 -15.37 -19.79 -12.21
CA PHE A 233 -14.38 -20.67 -11.61
C PHE A 233 -15.08 -21.69 -10.71
N SER A 234 -14.79 -22.97 -10.92
CA SER A 234 -15.23 -24.04 -10.02
C SER A 234 -14.04 -24.91 -9.66
N TYR A 235 -14.01 -25.36 -8.41
CA TYR A 235 -12.98 -26.23 -7.83
C TYR A 235 -13.55 -26.82 -6.54
N ASP A 236 -13.36 -28.12 -6.29
CA ASP A 236 -14.00 -28.80 -5.17
C ASP A 236 -13.34 -28.55 -3.80
N GLY A 237 -12.19 -27.86 -3.77
CA GLY A 237 -11.43 -27.59 -2.53
C GLY A 237 -10.44 -28.69 -2.14
N GLY A 238 -10.37 -29.78 -2.90
CA GLY A 238 -9.53 -30.93 -2.60
C GLY A 238 -8.06 -30.76 -2.99
N GLY A 239 -7.16 -31.17 -2.08
CA GLY A 239 -5.72 -31.08 -2.24
C GLY A 239 -5.09 -30.42 -1.00
N PRO A 240 -3.93 -30.90 -0.51
CA PRO A 240 -3.38 -30.42 0.76
C PRO A 240 -2.71 -29.04 0.65
N ASP A 241 -2.09 -28.74 -0.50
CA ASP A 241 -1.34 -27.51 -0.73
C ASP A 241 -1.53 -27.03 -2.17
N VAL A 242 -2.45 -26.08 -2.40
CA VAL A 242 -2.97 -25.74 -3.74
C VAL A 242 -2.97 -24.23 -3.97
N TYR A 243 -2.48 -23.80 -5.12
CA TYR A 243 -2.47 -22.41 -5.56
C TYR A 243 -2.83 -22.29 -7.04
N PHE A 244 -3.08 -21.07 -7.51
CA PHE A 244 -2.92 -20.76 -8.93
C PHE A 244 -1.44 -20.58 -9.26
N TYR A 245 -0.98 -21.16 -10.36
CA TYR A 245 0.40 -21.10 -10.82
C TYR A 245 0.49 -20.54 -12.24
N GLY A 246 1.43 -19.63 -12.47
CA GLY A 246 1.82 -19.16 -13.80
C GLY A 246 3.10 -19.86 -14.27
N ALA A 247 3.15 -20.23 -15.55
CA ALA A 247 4.35 -20.74 -16.19
C ALA A 247 4.34 -20.50 -17.72
N ILE A 248 5.50 -20.71 -18.34
CA ILE A 248 5.64 -20.84 -19.79
C ILE A 248 5.56 -22.33 -20.16
N ASP A 249 4.84 -22.64 -21.23
CA ASP A 249 4.75 -23.98 -21.85
C ASP A 249 4.34 -25.08 -20.86
N HIS A 250 3.43 -24.73 -19.95
CA HIS A 250 2.88 -25.60 -18.89
C HIS A 250 3.93 -26.23 -17.94
N GLN A 251 5.10 -25.61 -17.81
CA GLN A 251 6.20 -26.10 -16.96
C GLN A 251 6.02 -25.73 -15.47
N TYR A 252 4.91 -26.15 -14.85
CA TYR A 252 4.54 -25.74 -13.48
C TYR A 252 5.40 -26.35 -12.35
N ALA A 253 6.16 -27.40 -12.64
CA ALA A 253 7.08 -28.03 -11.70
C ALA A 253 8.49 -27.40 -11.72
N GLU A 254 8.78 -26.56 -12.71
CA GLU A 254 10.10 -25.97 -12.90
C GLU A 254 10.29 -24.71 -12.04
N SER A 255 11.55 -24.36 -11.75
CA SER A 255 11.87 -23.21 -10.89
C SER A 255 11.44 -21.84 -11.45
N ALA A 256 11.09 -21.78 -12.74
CA ALA A 256 10.59 -20.57 -13.38
C ALA A 256 9.10 -20.33 -13.12
N ALA A 257 8.33 -21.38 -12.79
CA ALA A 257 6.94 -21.27 -12.42
C ALA A 257 6.78 -20.58 -11.07
N PHE A 258 5.61 -19.97 -10.85
CA PHE A 258 5.37 -19.17 -9.66
C PHE A 258 3.90 -19.20 -9.25
N ALA A 259 3.66 -19.20 -7.94
CA ALA A 259 2.32 -19.05 -7.38
C ALA A 259 1.80 -17.62 -7.61
N ILE A 260 0.49 -17.50 -7.80
CA ILE A 260 -0.23 -16.24 -8.00
C ILE A 260 -1.39 -16.20 -7.01
N GLY A 261 -1.39 -15.19 -6.14
CA GLY A 261 -2.40 -15.04 -5.09
C GLY A 261 -2.22 -15.98 -3.90
N GLN A 262 -3.31 -16.22 -3.17
CA GLN A 262 -3.32 -17.00 -1.93
C GLN A 262 -3.46 -18.50 -2.19
N GLN A 263 -3.15 -19.29 -1.16
CA GLN A 263 -3.45 -20.72 -1.11
C GLN A 263 -4.98 -20.93 -1.11
N ILE A 264 -5.48 -21.94 -1.83
CA ILE A 264 -6.91 -22.19 -2.01
C ILE A 264 -7.36 -23.58 -1.53
N ASN A 265 -6.52 -24.31 -0.80
CA ASN A 265 -6.86 -25.62 -0.24
C ASN A 265 -8.04 -25.52 0.75
N GLY A 266 -8.93 -26.52 0.72
CA GLY A 266 -10.10 -26.59 1.62
C GLY A 266 -11.25 -25.65 1.27
N GLN A 267 -11.07 -24.72 0.34
CA GLN A 267 -12.13 -23.83 -0.14
C GLN A 267 -12.74 -24.37 -1.44
N SER A 268 -14.04 -24.69 -1.40
CA SER A 268 -14.79 -25.02 -2.62
C SER A 268 -15.28 -23.75 -3.32
N TYR A 269 -15.24 -23.75 -4.64
CA TYR A 269 -15.75 -22.69 -5.51
C TYR A 269 -16.78 -23.27 -6.47
N ASP A 270 -17.90 -22.57 -6.63
CA ASP A 270 -18.96 -22.89 -7.58
C ASP A 270 -19.32 -21.62 -8.36
N ASN A 271 -18.97 -21.61 -9.65
CA ASN A 271 -19.20 -20.49 -10.56
C ASN A 271 -18.73 -19.12 -10.00
N ALA A 272 -17.59 -19.11 -9.31
CA ALA A 272 -17.05 -17.93 -8.66
C ALA A 272 -16.31 -17.00 -9.64
N SER A 273 -16.09 -15.76 -9.22
CA SER A 273 -15.13 -14.86 -9.85
C SER A 273 -13.93 -14.68 -8.93
N ILE A 274 -12.73 -14.78 -9.49
CA ILE A 274 -11.47 -14.63 -8.79
C ILE A 274 -10.62 -13.63 -9.56
N THR A 275 -10.04 -12.67 -8.85
CA THR A 275 -9.04 -11.76 -9.41
C THR A 275 -7.68 -12.23 -8.95
N LEU A 276 -6.85 -12.64 -9.91
CA LEU A 276 -5.46 -12.97 -9.68
C LEU A 276 -4.59 -11.82 -10.12
N LYS A 277 -3.48 -11.65 -9.41
CA LYS A 277 -2.58 -10.58 -9.73
C LYS A 277 -1.13 -10.98 -9.56
N LEU A 278 -0.33 -10.64 -10.55
CA LEU A 278 1.05 -11.07 -10.66
C LEU A 278 1.91 -10.53 -9.49
N PRO A 279 2.84 -11.34 -8.94
CA PRO A 279 3.83 -10.87 -7.98
C PRO A 279 4.68 -9.71 -8.52
N GLN A 280 5.20 -8.84 -7.65
CA GLN A 280 5.95 -7.63 -8.03
C GLN A 280 7.17 -7.88 -8.93
N ASN A 281 7.79 -9.07 -8.84
CA ASN A 281 8.93 -9.47 -9.66
C ASN A 281 8.55 -10.27 -10.91
N LYS A 282 7.27 -10.27 -11.30
CA LYS A 282 6.73 -10.99 -12.45
C LYS A 282 5.94 -10.06 -13.36
N SER A 283 5.88 -10.44 -14.62
CA SER A 283 5.21 -9.73 -15.70
C SER A 283 4.39 -10.70 -16.54
N LEU A 284 3.55 -10.16 -17.44
CA LEU A 284 2.83 -10.98 -18.41
C LEU A 284 3.76 -11.71 -19.40
N ASP A 285 5.05 -11.37 -19.47
CA ASP A 285 6.04 -12.11 -20.27
C ASP A 285 6.56 -13.37 -19.57
N ASP A 286 6.39 -13.47 -18.26
CA ASP A 286 6.83 -14.63 -17.46
C ASP A 286 5.85 -15.81 -17.50
N LEU A 287 4.72 -15.66 -18.20
CA LEU A 287 3.74 -16.74 -18.37
C LEU A 287 3.05 -16.73 -19.74
N ASN A 288 2.62 -17.91 -20.17
CA ASN A 288 1.62 -18.07 -21.24
C ASN A 288 0.43 -18.93 -20.81
N GLY A 289 0.46 -19.55 -19.61
CA GLY A 289 -0.67 -20.32 -19.10
C GLY A 289 -0.77 -20.33 -17.58
N LEU A 290 -1.94 -20.76 -17.09
CA LEU A 290 -2.23 -20.96 -15.68
C LEU A 290 -2.53 -22.42 -15.36
N SER A 291 -2.20 -22.85 -14.15
CA SER A 291 -2.65 -24.11 -13.57
C SER A 291 -3.23 -23.88 -12.18
N VAL A 292 -4.25 -24.65 -11.80
CA VAL A 292 -4.51 -24.94 -10.38
C VAL A 292 -3.58 -26.08 -10.01
N TRP A 293 -2.54 -25.75 -9.23
CA TRP A 293 -1.39 -26.61 -9.00
C TRP A 293 -1.29 -27.00 -7.53
N CYS A 294 -1.10 -28.30 -7.29
CA CYS A 294 -0.79 -28.82 -5.97
C CYS A 294 0.71 -29.02 -5.81
N VAL A 295 1.31 -28.31 -4.86
CA VAL A 295 2.77 -28.29 -4.65
C VAL A 295 3.24 -29.60 -4.02
N ASP A 296 2.61 -30.03 -2.93
CA ASP A 296 2.95 -31.25 -2.18
C ASP A 296 3.07 -32.48 -3.08
N PHE A 297 2.19 -32.59 -4.08
CA PHE A 297 2.15 -33.73 -4.99
C PHE A 297 2.70 -33.43 -6.38
N SER A 298 3.18 -32.21 -6.62
CA SER A 298 3.59 -31.73 -7.94
C SER A 298 2.55 -32.09 -9.02
N ALA A 299 1.28 -31.79 -8.74
CA ALA A 299 0.14 -32.27 -9.50
C ALA A 299 -0.68 -31.12 -10.09
N ASN A 300 -1.02 -31.25 -11.37
CA ASN A 300 -1.86 -30.30 -12.08
C ASN A 300 -3.33 -30.70 -11.99
N PHE A 301 -4.15 -29.87 -11.36
CA PHE A 301 -5.59 -30.14 -11.23
C PHE A 301 -6.40 -29.58 -12.39
N GLY A 302 -5.86 -28.61 -13.10
CA GLY A 302 -6.39 -28.14 -14.36
C GLY A 302 -5.56 -26.99 -14.89
N GLN A 303 -5.48 -26.85 -16.21
CA GLN A 303 -4.65 -25.83 -16.83
C GLN A 303 -5.31 -25.15 -18.02
N MET A 304 -4.80 -23.97 -18.36
CA MET A 304 -5.19 -23.19 -19.53
C MET A 304 -3.97 -22.49 -20.13
N GLU A 305 -4.10 -22.09 -21.39
CA GLU A 305 -3.14 -21.23 -22.09
C GLU A 305 -3.86 -19.96 -22.56
N PHE A 306 -3.18 -18.82 -22.51
CA PHE A 306 -3.71 -17.54 -22.97
C PHE A 306 -3.56 -17.40 -24.48
N THR A 307 -4.69 -17.30 -25.17
CA THR A 307 -4.74 -17.01 -26.61
C THR A 307 -5.43 -15.68 -26.88
N GLN A 308 -5.13 -15.06 -28.03
CA GLN A 308 -5.85 -13.86 -28.52
C GLN A 308 -7.34 -14.12 -28.71
#